data_AF-A0A352S943-F1
#
_entry.id   AF-A0A352S943-F1
#
_cell.length_a   1.000
_cell.length_b   1.000
_cell.length_c   1.000
_cell.angle_alpha   90.00
_cell.angle_beta   90.00
_cell.angle_gamma   90.00
#
_symmetry.space_group_name_H-M   'P 1'
#
loop_
_entity.id
_entity.type
_entity.pdbx_description
1 polymer ?
#
loop_
_entity_poly.entity_id
_entity_poly.type
_entity_poly.pdbx_seq_one_letter_code
_entity_poly.pdbx_strand_id
1 'polypeptide(L)'
;MRPRSQQHGFTLVGMMIGVALGTIAMLAALTMWQVMRDAYASVADGIEIEERGQRALAIIAHAIRQAGWIPAQVALEPAHPAPQGPLEGHDDCGAPSIDDGLECGRRGVRGSDALLVRFSGSGRATDPSLADGTMTDCSGYALPAKTVGDGIAPPAHHAATNVFYIGNGSDGVPQLLCRYPRRSDNRAQAHAHTSGTLVRGVESMQLRFGMVDEGDGQGESERVPALLDAQ
;
A
#
# COMPACT_ATOMS: atom_id res chain seq x y z
N MET A 1 -12.23 79.04 28.87
CA MET A 1 -11.11 79.20 27.92
C MET A 1 -10.79 77.82 27.34
N ARG A 2 -10.95 77.62 26.03
CA ARG A 2 -10.59 76.36 25.35
C ARG A 2 -9.11 76.42 24.94
N PRO A 3 -8.27 75.42 25.26
CA PRO A 3 -6.90 75.41 24.77
C PRO A 3 -6.91 75.31 23.24
N ARG A 4 -6.20 76.23 22.56
CA ARG A 4 -5.91 76.17 21.12
C ARG A 4 -4.99 74.99 20.89
N SER A 5 -5.42 73.99 20.11
CA SER A 5 -4.54 72.92 19.67
C SER A 5 -3.51 73.52 18.70
N GLN A 6 -2.23 73.42 19.06
CA GLN A 6 -1.15 73.77 18.14
C GLN A 6 -1.10 72.73 17.02
N GLN A 7 -1.40 73.14 15.80
CA GLN A 7 -1.18 72.31 14.61
C GLN A 7 0.32 72.19 14.39
N HIS A 8 0.87 71.01 14.66
CA HIS A 8 2.26 70.67 14.35
C HIS A 8 2.29 70.15 12.91
N GLY A 9 2.95 70.88 12.01
CA GLY A 9 3.20 70.43 10.64
C GLY A 9 4.31 69.40 10.62
N PHE A 10 4.08 68.25 9.97
CA PHE A 10 5.12 67.24 9.76
C PHE A 10 6.13 67.70 8.70
N THR A 11 7.41 67.43 8.92
CA THR A 11 8.46 67.70 7.94
C THR A 11 8.46 66.61 6.86
N LEU A 12 8.81 66.98 5.61
CA LEU A 12 8.90 66.04 4.48
C LEU A 12 9.85 64.87 4.78
N VAL A 13 10.95 65.14 5.50
CA VAL A 13 11.92 64.15 5.96
C VAL A 13 11.27 63.13 6.91
N GLY A 14 10.42 63.58 7.84
CA GLY A 14 9.71 62.69 8.77
C GLY A 14 8.79 61.70 8.06
N MET A 15 8.10 62.14 7.00
CA MET A 15 7.27 61.27 6.16
C MET A 15 8.12 60.24 5.39
N MET A 16 9.27 60.64 4.84
CA MET A 16 10.16 59.68 4.16
C MET A 16 10.71 58.61 5.10
N ILE A 17 11.12 59.00 6.31
CA ILE A 17 11.58 58.04 7.33
C ILE A 17 10.44 57.09 7.73
N GLY A 18 9.22 57.60 7.91
CA GLY A 18 8.05 56.78 8.22
C GLY A 18 7.75 55.74 7.15
N VAL A 19 7.79 56.13 5.87
CA VAL A 19 7.61 55.20 4.75
C VAL A 19 8.75 54.17 4.67
N ALA A 20 10.01 54.60 4.87
CA ALA A 20 11.16 53.68 4.87
C ALA A 20 11.05 52.63 5.99
N LEU A 21 10.67 53.03 7.20
CA LEU A 21 10.49 52.09 8.32
C LEU A 21 9.25 51.19 8.12
N GLY A 22 8.14 51.75 7.62
CA GLY A 22 6.93 50.98 7.34
C GLY A 22 7.14 49.91 6.26
N THR A 23 7.89 50.24 5.19
CA THR A 23 8.23 49.28 4.13
C THR A 23 9.13 48.17 4.64
N ILE A 24 10.15 48.48 5.46
CA ILE A 24 11.00 47.47 6.10
C ILE A 24 10.17 46.54 7.00
N ALA A 25 9.27 47.11 7.81
CA ALA A 25 8.40 46.31 8.69
C ALA A 25 7.44 45.40 7.91
N MET A 26 6.85 45.89 6.81
CA MET A 26 5.98 45.09 5.94
C MET A 26 6.76 43.96 5.24
N LEU A 27 7.97 44.24 4.76
CA LEU A 27 8.84 43.20 4.17
C LEU A 27 9.14 42.11 5.19
N ALA A 28 9.50 42.46 6.43
CA ALA A 28 9.74 41.50 7.50
C ALA A 28 8.50 40.66 7.84
N ALA A 29 7.31 41.27 7.83
CA ALA A 29 6.05 40.55 8.06
C ALA A 29 5.73 39.57 6.92
N LEU A 30 5.98 39.97 5.66
CA LEU A 30 5.75 39.14 4.48
C LEU A 30 6.69 37.94 4.45
N THR A 31 7.97 38.12 4.74
CA THR A 31 8.93 37.01 4.80
C THR A 31 8.58 36.03 5.91
N MET A 32 8.21 36.53 7.10
CA MET A 32 7.76 35.68 8.20
C MET A 32 6.52 34.88 7.81
N TRP A 33 5.56 35.51 7.12
CA TRP A 33 4.35 34.82 6.64
C TRP A 33 4.65 33.73 5.62
N GLN A 34 5.60 33.95 4.71
CA GLN A 34 6.06 32.94 3.76
C GLN A 34 6.70 31.75 4.50
N VAL A 35 7.61 32.01 5.44
CA VAL A 35 8.24 30.96 6.24
C VAL A 35 7.21 30.14 7.01
N MET A 36 6.22 30.79 7.63
CA MET A 36 5.14 30.09 8.32
C MET A 36 4.33 29.21 7.37
N ARG A 37 3.98 29.72 6.17
CA ARG A 37 3.23 28.96 5.17
C ARG A 37 3.99 27.73 4.69
N ASP A 38 5.27 27.88 4.38
CA ASP A 38 6.11 26.78 3.92
C ASP A 38 6.30 25.72 5.02
N ALA A 39 6.47 26.17 6.27
CA ALA A 39 6.51 25.28 7.42
C ALA A 39 5.19 24.50 7.57
N TYR A 40 4.04 25.16 7.45
CA TYR A 40 2.74 24.47 7.50
C TYR A 40 2.56 23.45 6.38
N ALA A 41 2.96 23.78 5.15
CA ALA A 41 2.88 22.86 4.01
C ALA A 41 3.74 21.61 4.25
N SER A 42 4.98 21.78 4.70
CA SER A 42 5.88 20.65 5.00
C SER A 42 5.34 19.71 6.08
N VAL A 43 4.69 20.27 7.11
CA VAL A 43 4.09 19.46 8.19
C VAL A 43 2.86 18.71 7.67
N ALA A 44 2.02 19.37 6.87
CA ALA A 44 0.84 18.73 6.27
C ALA A 44 1.23 17.58 5.33
N ASP A 45 2.23 17.79 4.46
CA ASP A 45 2.75 16.77 3.55
C ASP A 45 3.33 15.58 4.32
N GLY A 46 4.04 15.84 5.42
CA GLY A 46 4.57 14.79 6.31
C GLY A 46 3.47 13.92 6.92
N ILE A 47 2.39 14.55 7.40
CA ILE A 47 1.22 13.83 7.95
C ILE A 47 0.57 12.96 6.89
N GLU A 48 0.40 13.47 5.66
CA GLU A 48 -0.22 12.70 4.59
C GLU A 48 0.62 11.48 4.18
N ILE A 49 1.95 11.62 4.11
CA ILE A 49 2.87 10.50 3.85
C ILE A 49 2.74 9.44 4.96
N GLU A 50 2.72 9.87 6.22
CA GLU A 50 2.61 8.97 7.35
C GLU A 50 1.26 8.23 7.35
N GLU A 51 0.15 8.92 7.14
CA GLU A 51 -1.19 8.32 7.08
C GLU A 51 -1.27 7.28 5.96
N ARG A 52 -0.75 7.60 4.77
CA ARG A 52 -0.72 6.67 3.64
C ARG A 52 0.15 5.44 3.95
N GLY A 53 1.31 5.64 4.58
CA GLY A 53 2.19 4.55 5.00
C GLY A 53 1.52 3.63 6.03
N GLN A 54 0.90 4.21 7.07
CA GLN A 54 0.17 3.45 8.09
C GLN A 54 -1.01 2.68 7.47
N ARG A 55 -1.75 3.28 6.54
CA ARG A 55 -2.85 2.61 5.83
C ARG A 55 -2.34 1.45 4.97
N ALA A 56 -1.24 1.65 4.23
CA ALA A 56 -0.63 0.60 3.41
C ALA A 56 -0.22 -0.60 4.27
N LEU A 57 0.48 -0.34 5.38
CA LEU A 57 0.91 -1.38 6.31
C LEU A 57 -0.27 -2.09 6.98
N ALA A 58 -1.33 -1.37 7.34
CA ALA A 58 -2.53 -1.96 7.93
C ALA A 58 -3.22 -2.95 6.96
N ILE A 59 -3.30 -2.60 5.68
CA ILE A 59 -3.90 -3.47 4.64
C ILE A 59 -3.04 -4.73 4.44
N ILE A 60 -1.73 -4.57 4.28
CA ILE A 60 -0.81 -5.70 4.09
C ILE A 60 -0.82 -6.60 5.33
N ALA A 61 -0.75 -6.03 6.54
CA ALA A 61 -0.79 -6.80 7.78
C ALA A 61 -2.12 -7.55 7.96
N HIS A 62 -3.24 -6.98 7.51
CA HIS A 62 -4.52 -7.69 7.52
C HIS A 62 -4.50 -8.90 6.59
N ALA A 63 -3.99 -8.75 5.36
CA ALA A 63 -3.88 -9.86 4.42
C ALA A 63 -2.93 -10.95 4.92
N ILE A 64 -1.78 -10.57 5.48
CA ILE A 64 -0.81 -11.53 6.05
C ILE A 64 -1.45 -12.35 7.19
N ARG A 65 -2.32 -11.76 8.02
CA ARG A 65 -3.04 -12.50 9.07
C ARG A 65 -4.03 -13.54 8.52
N GLN A 66 -4.47 -13.39 7.28
CA GLN A 66 -5.34 -14.36 6.61
C GLN A 66 -4.55 -15.45 5.87
N ALA A 67 -3.23 -15.26 5.72
CA ALA A 67 -2.37 -16.15 4.96
C ALA A 67 -2.48 -17.60 5.45
N GLY A 68 -2.59 -18.54 4.51
CA GLY A 68 -2.66 -19.97 4.81
C GLY A 68 -4.01 -20.46 5.30
N TRP A 69 -5.01 -19.57 5.47
CA TRP A 69 -6.35 -20.01 5.81
C TRP A 69 -6.94 -20.90 4.72
N ILE A 70 -7.38 -22.09 5.10
CA ILE A 70 -8.11 -23.03 4.24
C ILE A 70 -9.29 -23.57 5.05
N PRO A 71 -10.53 -23.44 4.57
CA PRO A 71 -11.69 -23.93 5.31
C PRO A 71 -11.75 -25.46 5.29
N ALA A 72 -12.19 -26.06 6.41
CA ALA A 72 -12.15 -27.51 6.63
C ALA A 72 -12.85 -28.33 5.53
N GLN A 73 -13.97 -27.83 5.00
CA GLN A 73 -14.71 -28.49 3.92
C GLN A 73 -13.92 -28.61 2.60
N VAL A 74 -12.86 -27.82 2.42
CA VAL A 74 -11.95 -27.91 1.27
C VAL A 74 -10.67 -28.64 1.65
N ALA A 75 -10.10 -28.32 2.81
CA ALA A 75 -8.86 -28.93 3.29
C ALA A 75 -8.96 -30.46 3.48
N LEU A 76 -10.15 -30.98 3.80
CA LEU A 76 -10.39 -32.41 4.05
C LEU A 76 -10.80 -33.19 2.79
N GLU A 77 -10.84 -32.57 1.61
CA GLU A 77 -11.21 -33.28 0.39
C GLU A 77 -10.11 -34.27 -0.03
N PRO A 78 -10.46 -35.51 -0.46
CA PRO A 78 -9.49 -36.57 -0.74
C PRO A 78 -8.43 -36.26 -1.81
N ALA A 79 -8.64 -35.22 -2.61
CA ALA A 79 -7.75 -34.77 -3.66
C ALA A 79 -7.20 -33.36 -3.41
N HIS A 80 -7.30 -32.83 -2.19
CA HIS A 80 -6.70 -31.54 -1.86
C HIS A 80 -5.16 -31.70 -1.81
N PRO A 81 -4.41 -31.04 -2.70
CA PRO A 81 -2.97 -31.17 -2.79
C PRO A 81 -2.29 -30.49 -1.60
N ALA A 82 -1.03 -30.88 -1.37
CA ALA A 82 -0.24 -30.37 -0.24
C ALA A 82 -0.23 -28.83 -0.21
N PRO A 83 -0.42 -28.19 0.95
CA PRO A 83 -0.41 -26.72 1.02
C PRO A 83 0.92 -26.15 0.51
N GLN A 84 0.86 -25.15 -0.35
CA GLN A 84 2.03 -24.33 -0.67
C GLN A 84 2.29 -23.33 0.46
N GLY A 85 3.50 -22.77 0.49
CA GLY A 85 3.82 -21.66 1.36
C GLY A 85 2.78 -20.54 1.20
N PRO A 86 2.16 -20.06 2.30
CA PRO A 86 1.07 -19.10 2.22
C PRO A 86 1.55 -17.68 1.87
N LEU A 87 2.86 -17.45 1.94
CA LEU A 87 3.51 -16.18 1.64
C LEU A 87 4.67 -16.45 0.69
N GLU A 88 4.82 -15.59 -0.30
CA GLU A 88 5.92 -15.62 -1.26
C GLU A 88 6.30 -14.17 -1.56
N GLY A 89 7.59 -13.84 -1.46
CA GLY A 89 8.10 -12.49 -1.67
C GLY A 89 9.13 -12.48 -2.78
N HIS A 90 9.17 -11.40 -3.54
CA HIS A 90 10.16 -11.20 -4.60
C HIS A 90 10.72 -9.78 -4.55
N ASP A 91 12.04 -9.68 -4.51
CA ASP A 91 12.76 -8.42 -4.51
C ASP A 91 12.71 -7.77 -5.90
N ASP A 92 12.68 -6.42 -5.96
CA ASP A 92 12.66 -5.63 -7.20
C ASP A 92 11.63 -6.12 -8.25
N CYS A 93 10.40 -6.36 -7.79
CA CYS A 93 9.35 -7.01 -8.56
C CYS A 93 8.27 -6.03 -9.04
N GLY A 94 8.19 -5.85 -10.36
CA GLY A 94 7.18 -5.02 -11.02
C GLY A 94 6.34 -5.83 -12.02
N ALA A 95 5.08 -5.40 -12.19
CA ALA A 95 4.10 -6.07 -13.06
C ALA A 95 3.99 -7.58 -12.80
N PRO A 96 3.65 -8.00 -11.57
CA PRO A 96 3.65 -9.41 -11.21
C PRO A 96 2.55 -10.20 -11.91
N SER A 97 2.87 -11.42 -12.33
CA SER A 97 1.94 -12.48 -12.74
C SER A 97 1.84 -13.56 -11.65
N ILE A 98 0.73 -14.29 -11.68
CA ILE A 98 0.44 -15.39 -10.77
C ILE A 98 0.14 -16.58 -11.67
N ASP A 99 1.09 -17.49 -11.77
CA ASP A 99 0.92 -18.78 -12.44
C ASP A 99 1.07 -19.86 -11.36
N ASP A 100 2.11 -20.70 -11.42
CA ASP A 100 2.43 -21.64 -10.33
C ASP A 100 3.07 -20.94 -9.11
N GLY A 101 3.61 -19.73 -9.31
CA GLY A 101 4.32 -18.89 -8.34
C GLY A 101 4.12 -17.41 -8.62
N LEU A 102 4.79 -16.56 -7.84
CA LEU A 102 4.90 -15.12 -8.11
C LEU A 102 6.01 -14.89 -9.14
N GLU A 103 5.65 -14.40 -10.32
CA GLU A 103 6.64 -14.02 -11.34
C GLU A 103 6.64 -12.52 -11.58
N CYS A 104 7.82 -11.95 -11.84
CA CYS A 104 8.01 -10.51 -12.04
C CYS A 104 8.25 -10.21 -13.52
N GLY A 105 7.32 -9.49 -14.16
CA GLY A 105 7.45 -9.12 -15.58
C GLY A 105 8.50 -8.03 -15.85
N ARG A 106 8.88 -7.25 -14.83
CA ARG A 106 9.89 -6.19 -14.90
C ARG A 106 10.41 -5.83 -13.51
N ARG A 107 11.39 -4.93 -13.45
CA ARG A 107 11.83 -4.31 -12.20
C ARG A 107 10.73 -3.52 -11.50
N GLY A 108 10.75 -3.56 -10.18
CA GLY A 108 9.86 -2.81 -9.31
C GLY A 108 10.06 -1.30 -9.44
N VAL A 109 9.00 -0.53 -9.19
CA VAL A 109 9.12 0.93 -9.12
C VAL A 109 10.08 1.27 -7.98
N ARG A 110 11.19 1.96 -8.28
CA ARG A 110 12.24 2.27 -7.30
C ARG A 110 12.78 1.05 -6.54
N GLY A 111 12.91 -0.09 -7.21
CA GLY A 111 13.39 -1.32 -6.58
C GLY A 111 12.37 -1.99 -5.66
N SER A 112 11.09 -1.60 -5.74
CA SER A 112 10.05 -2.14 -4.85
C SER A 112 9.86 -3.64 -5.01
N ASP A 113 9.62 -4.30 -3.89
CA ASP A 113 9.35 -5.72 -3.83
C ASP A 113 7.87 -6.00 -4.15
N ALA A 114 7.54 -7.26 -4.33
CA ALA A 114 6.17 -7.75 -4.38
C ALA A 114 5.95 -8.84 -3.33
N LEU A 115 4.72 -8.91 -2.82
CA LEU A 115 4.28 -9.92 -1.87
C LEU A 115 3.05 -10.62 -2.38
N LEU A 116 3.15 -11.93 -2.51
CA LEU A 116 2.06 -12.82 -2.78
C LEU A 116 1.57 -13.42 -1.45
N VAL A 117 0.26 -13.36 -1.24
CA VAL A 117 -0.44 -13.91 -0.07
C VAL A 117 -1.49 -14.88 -0.54
N ARG A 118 -1.33 -16.16 -0.21
CA ARG A 118 -2.26 -17.24 -0.53
C ARG A 118 -3.16 -17.52 0.66
N PHE A 119 -4.46 -17.53 0.39
CA PHE A 119 -5.48 -17.85 1.39
C PHE A 119 -6.76 -18.21 0.65
N SER A 120 -7.60 -19.00 1.31
CA SER A 120 -8.96 -19.26 0.85
C SER A 120 -9.93 -18.34 1.58
N GLY A 121 -11.15 -18.24 1.07
CA GLY A 121 -12.23 -17.63 1.80
C GLY A 121 -13.07 -18.67 2.50
N SER A 122 -14.35 -18.34 2.67
CA SER A 122 -15.35 -19.19 3.28
C SER A 122 -16.61 -19.15 2.44
N GLY A 123 -17.14 -20.34 2.19
CA GLY A 123 -18.25 -20.55 1.28
C GLY A 123 -19.53 -20.89 2.03
N ARG A 124 -20.67 -20.70 1.37
CA ARG A 124 -21.96 -21.13 1.90
C ARG A 124 -22.00 -22.66 2.00
N ALA A 125 -22.71 -23.16 3.01
CA ALA A 125 -22.88 -24.61 3.21
C ALA A 125 -23.51 -25.33 2.00
N THR A 126 -24.36 -24.63 1.24
CA THR A 126 -25.03 -25.18 0.04
C THR A 126 -24.20 -25.08 -1.23
N ASP A 127 -23.25 -24.15 -1.30
CA ASP A 127 -22.38 -23.94 -2.46
C ASP A 127 -21.06 -23.28 -1.99
N PRO A 128 -19.95 -24.04 -1.91
CA PRO A 128 -18.66 -23.52 -1.44
C PRO A 128 -18.00 -22.53 -2.42
N SER A 129 -18.51 -22.41 -3.65
CA SER A 129 -18.06 -21.42 -4.64
C SER A 129 -18.68 -20.03 -4.45
N LEU A 130 -19.70 -19.93 -3.58
CA LEU A 130 -20.34 -18.67 -3.21
C LEU A 130 -19.84 -18.24 -1.83
N ALA A 131 -19.30 -17.04 -1.75
CA ALA A 131 -18.77 -16.50 -0.51
C ALA A 131 -19.88 -16.27 0.54
N ASP A 132 -19.54 -16.49 1.82
CA ASP A 132 -20.42 -16.20 2.96
C ASP A 132 -20.25 -14.78 3.53
N GLY A 133 -19.21 -14.06 3.09
CA GLY A 133 -18.92 -12.67 3.50
C GLY A 133 -18.02 -12.53 4.72
N THR A 134 -17.54 -13.62 5.33
CA THR A 134 -16.69 -13.53 6.54
C THR A 134 -15.21 -13.28 6.21
N MET A 135 -14.77 -13.67 5.01
CA MET A 135 -13.43 -13.45 4.49
C MET A 135 -13.48 -12.59 3.23
N THR A 136 -12.55 -11.65 3.08
CA THR A 136 -12.46 -10.74 1.93
C THR A 136 -11.06 -10.73 1.34
N ASP A 137 -10.96 -10.39 0.07
CA ASP A 137 -9.69 -10.10 -0.59
C ASP A 137 -9.25 -8.64 -0.38
N CYS A 138 -8.07 -8.29 -0.89
CA CYS A 138 -7.51 -6.95 -0.76
C CYS A 138 -8.35 -5.85 -1.44
N SER A 139 -9.27 -6.21 -2.34
CA SER A 139 -10.22 -5.27 -2.96
C SER A 139 -11.49 -5.08 -2.15
N GLY A 140 -11.63 -5.80 -1.02
CA GLY A 140 -12.77 -5.75 -0.12
C GLY A 140 -13.93 -6.65 -0.55
N TYR A 141 -13.77 -7.45 -1.60
CA TYR A 141 -14.83 -8.38 -2.01
C TYR A 141 -14.75 -9.69 -1.24
N ALA A 142 -15.91 -10.24 -0.90
CA ALA A 142 -16.01 -11.52 -0.22
C ALA A 142 -15.37 -12.65 -1.05
N LEU A 143 -14.65 -13.54 -0.37
CA LEU A 143 -13.92 -14.63 -0.98
C LEU A 143 -14.59 -15.98 -0.65
N PRO A 144 -14.82 -16.85 -1.65
CA PRO A 144 -15.41 -18.17 -1.42
C PRO A 144 -14.39 -19.19 -0.93
N ALA A 145 -14.88 -20.33 -0.45
CA ALA A 145 -14.04 -21.46 -0.08
C ALA A 145 -13.39 -22.12 -1.30
N LYS A 146 -14.02 -22.04 -2.48
CA LYS A 146 -13.50 -22.54 -3.76
C LYS A 146 -13.69 -21.53 -4.88
N THR A 147 -12.72 -21.43 -5.77
CA THR A 147 -12.87 -20.72 -7.05
C THR A 147 -13.52 -21.60 -8.10
N VAL A 148 -14.10 -20.97 -9.11
CA VAL A 148 -14.53 -21.64 -10.35
C VAL A 148 -13.47 -21.42 -11.43
N GLY A 149 -13.33 -22.39 -12.32
CA GLY A 149 -12.47 -22.28 -13.49
C GLY A 149 -13.27 -22.58 -14.76
N ASP A 150 -12.86 -21.97 -15.87
CA ASP A 150 -13.44 -22.20 -17.21
C ASP A 150 -12.94 -23.55 -17.80
N GLY A 151 -13.14 -24.66 -17.08
CA GLY A 151 -12.72 -26.01 -17.50
C GLY A 151 -11.27 -26.40 -17.15
N ILE A 152 -10.52 -25.51 -16.51
CA ILE A 152 -9.21 -25.79 -15.92
C ILE A 152 -9.44 -26.14 -14.44
N ALA A 153 -8.72 -27.15 -13.92
CA ALA A 153 -8.78 -27.48 -12.51
C ALA A 153 -8.54 -26.22 -11.66
N PRO A 154 -9.35 -25.97 -10.62
CA PRO A 154 -9.12 -24.85 -9.72
C PRO A 154 -7.71 -24.96 -9.09
N PRO A 155 -7.09 -23.82 -8.69
CA PRO A 155 -5.78 -23.82 -8.08
C PRO A 155 -5.74 -24.86 -6.98
N ALA A 156 -4.70 -25.67 -7.05
CA ALA A 156 -4.48 -26.82 -6.21
C ALA A 156 -4.62 -26.45 -4.72
N HIS A 157 -4.08 -25.32 -4.28
CA HIS A 157 -3.76 -25.12 -2.88
C HIS A 157 -4.69 -24.14 -2.15
N HIS A 158 -4.94 -22.96 -2.72
CA HIS A 158 -5.74 -21.91 -2.10
C HIS A 158 -6.75 -21.36 -3.09
N ALA A 159 -7.95 -21.02 -2.60
CA ALA A 159 -8.99 -20.45 -3.45
C ALA A 159 -8.62 -19.06 -3.97
N ALA A 160 -7.71 -18.33 -3.33
CA ALA A 160 -7.29 -17.03 -3.84
C ALA A 160 -5.83 -16.71 -3.56
N THR A 161 -5.41 -15.66 -4.25
CA THR A 161 -4.11 -15.07 -4.07
C THR A 161 -4.26 -13.55 -4.20
N ASN A 162 -3.74 -12.83 -3.21
CA ASN A 162 -3.55 -11.39 -3.28
C ASN A 162 -2.08 -11.11 -3.57
N VAL A 163 -1.78 -10.28 -4.55
CA VAL A 163 -0.40 -9.80 -4.79
C VAL A 163 -0.33 -8.30 -4.58
N PHE A 164 0.48 -7.89 -3.61
CA PHE A 164 0.79 -6.50 -3.31
C PHE A 164 2.07 -6.10 -4.04
N TYR A 165 2.02 -4.98 -4.75
CA TYR A 165 3.18 -4.46 -5.48
C TYR A 165 3.01 -2.95 -5.72
N ILE A 166 4.13 -2.26 -5.95
CA ILE A 166 4.10 -0.85 -6.35
C ILE A 166 4.05 -0.75 -7.88
N GLY A 167 3.18 0.10 -8.37
CA GLY A 167 3.06 0.46 -9.77
C GLY A 167 2.64 1.91 -9.93
N ASN A 168 2.74 2.43 -11.15
CA ASN A 168 2.37 3.82 -11.42
C ASN A 168 0.91 3.89 -11.88
N GLY A 169 0.18 4.89 -11.37
CA GLY A 169 -1.12 5.27 -11.89
C GLY A 169 -1.03 5.87 -13.30
N SER A 170 -2.18 6.14 -13.91
CA SER A 170 -2.24 6.81 -15.22
C SER A 170 -1.68 8.23 -15.21
N ASP A 171 -1.59 8.83 -14.03
CA ASP A 171 -0.98 10.12 -13.73
C ASP A 171 0.53 10.03 -13.43
N GLY A 172 1.11 8.83 -13.50
CA GLY A 172 2.53 8.59 -13.24
C GLY A 172 2.89 8.52 -11.75
N VAL A 173 1.91 8.69 -10.85
CA VAL A 173 2.16 8.66 -9.40
C VAL A 173 2.29 7.20 -8.93
N PRO A 174 3.37 6.83 -8.23
CA PRO A 174 3.50 5.52 -7.62
C PRO A 174 2.38 5.25 -6.60
N GLN A 175 1.92 4.01 -6.55
CA GLN A 175 0.83 3.60 -5.68
C GLN A 175 0.94 2.12 -5.33
N LEU A 176 0.47 1.77 -4.14
CA LEU A 176 0.27 0.39 -3.74
C LEU A 176 -0.93 -0.17 -4.51
N LEU A 177 -0.68 -1.19 -5.33
CA LEU A 177 -1.71 -1.96 -6.00
C LEU A 177 -1.89 -3.30 -5.30
N CYS A 178 -3.07 -3.86 -5.50
CA CYS A 178 -3.29 -5.26 -5.26
C CYS A 178 -3.87 -5.95 -6.48
N ARG A 179 -3.33 -7.11 -6.80
CA ARG A 179 -3.88 -8.06 -7.76
C ARG A 179 -4.69 -9.11 -7.03
N TYR A 180 -5.92 -9.35 -7.47
CA TYR A 180 -6.89 -10.24 -6.81
C TYR A 180 -7.73 -10.98 -7.86
N PRO A 181 -8.43 -12.07 -7.49
CA PRO A 181 -9.26 -12.83 -8.43
C PRO A 181 -10.37 -11.97 -9.06
N ARG A 182 -10.50 -12.05 -10.39
CA ARG A 182 -11.65 -11.54 -11.13
C ARG A 182 -12.89 -12.34 -10.72
N ARG A 183 -14.05 -11.69 -10.78
CA ARG A 183 -15.34 -12.33 -10.50
C ARG A 183 -16.22 -12.35 -11.74
N SER A 184 -16.96 -13.45 -11.91
CA SER A 184 -18.04 -13.59 -12.89
C SER A 184 -19.23 -14.25 -12.18
N ASP A 185 -20.44 -13.74 -12.36
CA ASP A 185 -21.65 -14.25 -11.70
C ASP A 185 -21.51 -14.47 -10.18
N ASN A 186 -20.89 -13.51 -9.49
CA ASN A 186 -20.56 -13.56 -8.05
C ASN A 186 -19.63 -14.72 -7.62
N ARG A 187 -18.94 -15.36 -8.55
CA ARG A 187 -17.95 -16.40 -8.27
C ARG A 187 -16.55 -15.91 -8.61
N ALA A 188 -15.61 -16.18 -7.71
CA ALA A 188 -14.21 -15.87 -7.94
C ALA A 188 -13.63 -16.85 -8.96
N GLN A 189 -12.90 -16.33 -9.95
CA GLN A 189 -12.28 -17.09 -11.01
C GLN A 189 -10.87 -17.53 -10.60
N ALA A 190 -10.57 -18.79 -10.86
CA ALA A 190 -9.33 -19.47 -10.50
C ALA A 190 -8.09 -18.84 -11.16
N HIS A 191 -8.17 -18.58 -12.47
CA HIS A 191 -7.03 -18.23 -13.32
C HIS A 191 -7.16 -16.83 -13.95
N ALA A 192 -8.10 -16.03 -13.45
CA ALA A 192 -8.32 -14.68 -13.94
C ALA A 192 -8.13 -13.71 -12.79
N HIS A 193 -7.17 -12.80 -12.93
CA HIS A 193 -6.89 -11.78 -11.94
C HIS A 193 -7.07 -10.38 -12.51
N THR A 194 -7.37 -9.43 -11.65
CA THR A 194 -7.40 -8.01 -11.95
C THR A 194 -6.64 -7.25 -10.89
N SER A 195 -6.17 -6.05 -11.20
CA SER A 195 -5.49 -5.18 -10.26
C SER A 195 -6.31 -3.94 -9.93
N GLY A 196 -6.20 -3.48 -8.70
CA GLY A 196 -6.81 -2.23 -8.22
C GLY A 196 -5.83 -1.44 -7.36
N THR A 197 -6.04 -0.12 -7.30
CA THR A 197 -5.27 0.77 -6.41
C THR A 197 -5.78 0.66 -4.98
N LEU A 198 -4.87 0.47 -4.03
CA LEU A 198 -5.18 0.47 -2.59
C LEU A 198 -4.86 1.81 -1.95
N VAL A 199 -3.62 2.28 -2.13
CA VAL A 199 -3.11 3.52 -1.52
C VAL A 199 -2.26 4.24 -2.56
N ARG A 200 -2.66 5.46 -2.89
CA ARG A 200 -1.91 6.34 -3.80
C ARG A 200 -0.73 6.99 -3.08
N GLY A 201 0.37 7.21 -3.79
CA GLY A 201 1.54 7.94 -3.29
C GLY A 201 2.50 7.09 -2.46
N VAL A 202 2.34 5.77 -2.44
CA VAL A 202 3.34 4.85 -1.88
C VAL A 202 4.41 4.64 -2.94
N GLU A 203 5.59 5.23 -2.72
CA GLU A 203 6.66 5.30 -3.71
C GLU A 203 7.56 4.06 -3.75
N SER A 204 7.70 3.39 -2.62
CA SER A 204 8.49 2.19 -2.47
C SER A 204 7.88 1.26 -1.44
N MET A 205 7.98 -0.04 -1.68
CA MET A 205 7.68 -1.09 -0.71
C MET A 205 8.89 -2.01 -0.62
N GLN A 206 9.40 -2.22 0.58
CA GLN A 206 10.49 -3.15 0.86
C GLN A 206 10.05 -4.12 1.94
N LEU A 207 10.28 -5.41 1.73
CA LEU A 207 9.79 -6.45 2.61
C LEU A 207 10.95 -7.36 3.05
N ARG A 208 10.94 -7.71 4.32
CA ARG A 208 11.89 -8.68 4.87
C ARG A 208 11.17 -9.55 5.87
N PHE A 209 11.18 -10.86 5.63
CA PHE A 209 10.62 -11.86 6.51
C PHE A 209 11.55 -13.07 6.58
N GLY A 210 11.51 -13.79 7.71
CA GLY A 210 12.20 -15.06 7.84
C GLY A 210 11.29 -16.19 7.37
N MET A 211 11.85 -17.14 6.62
CA MET A 211 11.23 -18.44 6.40
C MET A 211 11.97 -19.46 7.27
N VAL A 212 11.23 -20.42 7.80
CA VAL A 212 11.80 -21.57 8.51
C VAL A 212 11.54 -22.75 7.60
N ASP A 213 12.60 -23.32 7.03
CA ASP A 213 12.48 -24.56 6.28
C ASP A 213 12.32 -25.72 7.26
N GLU A 214 11.33 -26.59 7.04
CA GLU A 214 11.07 -27.75 7.92
C GLU A 214 12.17 -28.85 7.83
N GLY A 215 13.29 -28.58 7.14
CA GLY A 215 14.35 -29.55 6.85
C GLY A 215 15.46 -29.65 7.90
N ASP A 216 15.68 -28.62 8.71
CA ASP A 216 16.68 -28.60 9.76
C ASP A 216 16.11 -27.99 11.04
N GLY A 217 16.18 -28.73 12.14
CA GLY A 217 15.81 -28.21 13.48
C GLY A 217 16.73 -27.08 13.98
N GLN A 218 17.39 -26.36 13.08
CA GLN A 218 18.16 -25.16 13.32
C GLN A 218 17.64 -24.14 12.32
N GLY A 219 16.97 -23.09 12.79
CA GLY A 219 16.59 -21.98 11.93
C GLY A 219 17.84 -21.30 11.37
N GLU A 220 18.34 -21.80 10.26
CA GLU A 220 19.35 -21.14 9.47
C GLU A 220 18.63 -20.05 8.69
N SER A 221 18.69 -18.83 9.23
CA SER A 221 18.44 -17.63 8.45
C SER A 221 19.36 -17.71 7.23
N GLU A 222 18.80 -18.09 6.08
CA GLU A 222 19.48 -17.92 4.80
C GLU A 222 19.83 -16.44 4.69
N ARG A 223 21.07 -16.14 5.05
CA ARG A 223 21.69 -14.84 4.82
C ARG A 223 21.90 -14.78 3.31
N VAL A 224 20.86 -14.34 2.60
CA VAL A 224 21.07 -13.67 1.32
C VAL A 224 22.05 -12.53 1.64
N PRO A 225 23.25 -12.50 1.04
CA PRO A 225 24.27 -11.52 1.39
C PRO A 225 23.82 -10.15 0.88
N ALA A 226 23.03 -9.44 1.70
CA ALA A 226 22.86 -8.01 1.58
C ALA A 226 24.17 -7.36 2.04
N LEU A 227 25.07 -7.19 1.07
CA LEU A 227 26.14 -6.21 1.18
C LEU A 227 25.47 -4.85 1.33
N LEU A 228 25.69 -4.26 2.50
CA LEU A 228 25.19 -2.96 2.91
C LEU A 228 26.10 -1.90 2.28
N ASP A 229 25.89 -1.58 1.01
CA ASP A 229 26.46 -0.36 0.42
C ASP A 229 25.49 0.79 0.65
N ALA A 230 25.73 1.51 1.73
CA ALA A 230 25.25 2.88 1.90
C ALA A 230 26.20 3.81 1.11
N GLN A 231 25.70 4.38 0.01
CA GLN A 231 26.12 5.69 -0.49
C GLN A 231 24.88 6.50 -0.80
#